data_AF-A0A1X2GGB8-F1
#
_entry.id   AF-A0A1X2GGB8-F1
#
_cell.length_a   1.000
_cell.length_b   1.000
_cell.length_c   1.000
_cell.angle_alpha   90.00
_cell.angle_beta   90.00
_cell.angle_gamma   90.00
#
_symmetry.space_group_name_H-M   'P 1'
#
loop_
_entity.id
_entity.type
_entity.pdbx_description
1 polymer ?
#
loop_
_entity_poly.entity_id
_entity_poly.type
_entity_poly.pdbx_seq_one_letter_code
_entity_poly.pdbx_strand_id
1 'polypeptide(L)'
;MTPIPHGLTKQFSITEEDCRTFKIPLLFNTLCAYEWADIDKVVDELWKVASLRVKDAKSANGALVSSINNVALNQKNWFQLVSYCRQLIAHYKLKEPSVAFEAAWVLKMQKQKALDMGAMNGVKLSQLGAKQFGKEVDNLLDDADKENCYPSESTGATTTAEQ
;
A
#
# COMPACT_ATOMS: atom_id res chain seq x y z
N MET A 1 -9.28 29.30 -8.12
CA MET A 1 -10.71 28.89 -8.16
C MET A 1 -10.76 27.39 -8.42
N THR A 2 -11.53 26.65 -7.63
CA THR A 2 -11.70 25.20 -7.79
C THR A 2 -12.65 24.91 -8.94
N PRO A 3 -12.31 24.03 -9.89
CA PRO A 3 -13.18 23.66 -11.00
C PRO A 3 -14.52 23.09 -10.53
N ILE A 4 -15.60 23.49 -11.18
CA ILE A 4 -16.96 23.01 -10.90
C ILE A 4 -17.51 22.29 -12.13
N PRO A 5 -17.99 21.04 -12.02
CA PRO A 5 -18.51 20.27 -13.14
C PRO A 5 -19.94 20.71 -13.51
N HIS A 6 -20.08 21.92 -14.05
CA HIS A 6 -21.37 22.45 -14.48
C HIS A 6 -22.02 21.57 -15.56
N GLY A 7 -23.26 21.13 -15.30
CA GLY A 7 -24.04 20.33 -16.24
C GLY A 7 -23.69 18.84 -16.27
N LEU A 8 -22.83 18.36 -15.37
CA LEU A 8 -22.69 16.93 -15.06
C LEU A 8 -23.57 16.58 -13.85
N THR A 9 -24.08 15.35 -13.81
CA THR A 9 -24.81 14.87 -12.63
C THR A 9 -23.86 14.70 -11.44
N LYS A 10 -24.37 14.84 -10.21
CA LYS A 10 -23.55 14.69 -8.99
C LYS A 10 -22.82 13.34 -8.88
N GLN A 11 -23.43 12.30 -9.43
CA GLN A 11 -22.93 10.93 -9.41
C GLN A 11 -22.18 10.57 -10.70
N PHE A 12 -21.93 11.53 -11.59
CA PHE A 12 -21.25 11.24 -12.84
C PHE A 12 -19.83 10.72 -12.57
N SER A 13 -19.53 9.54 -13.10
CA SER A 13 -18.18 8.99 -13.24
C SER A 13 -18.04 8.37 -14.63
N ILE A 14 -16.80 8.20 -15.09
CA ILE A 14 -16.50 7.46 -16.31
C ILE A 14 -16.77 5.98 -16.05
N THR A 15 -17.32 5.25 -17.00
CA THR A 15 -17.53 3.81 -16.80
C THR A 15 -16.18 3.08 -16.70
N GLU A 16 -16.15 1.93 -16.03
CA GLU A 16 -14.93 1.13 -15.96
C GLU A 16 -14.44 0.70 -17.36
N GLU A 17 -15.39 0.35 -18.24
CA GLU A 17 -15.13 0.00 -19.64
C GLU A 17 -14.49 1.15 -20.41
N ASP A 18 -15.02 2.37 -20.25
CA ASP A 18 -14.45 3.57 -20.85
C ASP A 18 -13.05 3.86 -20.31
N CYS A 19 -12.82 3.71 -19.00
CA CYS A 19 -11.49 3.89 -18.42
C CYS A 19 -10.45 2.96 -19.05
N ARG A 20 -10.80 1.68 -19.25
CA ARG A 20 -9.95 0.69 -19.92
C ARG A 20 -9.73 1.05 -21.38
N THR A 21 -10.79 1.43 -22.09
CA THR A 21 -10.77 1.80 -23.51
C THR A 21 -9.88 3.02 -23.76
N PHE A 22 -10.00 4.04 -22.91
CA PHE A 22 -9.19 5.26 -23.00
C PHE A 22 -7.78 5.11 -22.42
N LYS A 23 -7.48 3.95 -21.81
CA LYS A 23 -6.22 3.65 -21.13
C LYS A 23 -5.89 4.70 -20.06
N ILE A 24 -6.89 5.08 -19.28
CA ILE A 24 -6.76 6.04 -18.16
C ILE A 24 -6.91 5.30 -16.82
N PRO A 25 -6.40 5.86 -15.71
CA PRO A 25 -6.59 5.30 -14.38
C PRO A 25 -8.06 5.09 -14.02
N LEU A 26 -8.35 4.03 -13.25
CA LEU A 26 -9.70 3.74 -12.74
C LEU A 26 -10.23 4.80 -11.75
N LEU A 27 -9.40 5.75 -11.31
CA LEU A 27 -9.86 6.85 -10.45
C LEU A 27 -11.06 7.61 -11.04
N PHE A 28 -11.14 7.74 -12.37
CA PHE A 28 -12.24 8.44 -13.04
C PHE A 28 -13.55 7.65 -13.01
N ASN A 29 -13.49 6.36 -12.72
CA ASN A 29 -14.63 5.50 -12.45
C ASN A 29 -14.99 5.46 -10.96
N THR A 30 -13.98 5.36 -10.09
CA THR A 30 -14.17 5.30 -8.63
C THR A 30 -14.69 6.61 -8.05
N LEU A 31 -14.14 7.74 -8.51
CA LEU A 31 -14.50 9.07 -8.01
C LEU A 31 -15.58 9.68 -8.90
N CYS A 32 -16.55 10.33 -8.27
CA CYS A 32 -17.48 11.18 -8.99
C CYS A 32 -16.75 12.42 -9.51
N ALA A 33 -17.22 13.03 -10.60
CA ALA A 33 -16.57 14.18 -11.21
C ALA A 33 -16.41 15.37 -10.24
N TYR A 34 -17.32 15.54 -9.27
CA TYR A 34 -17.19 16.56 -8.23
C TYR A 34 -15.98 16.37 -7.31
N GLU A 35 -15.43 15.16 -7.25
CA GLU A 35 -14.28 14.79 -6.42
C GLU A 35 -12.96 14.84 -7.21
N TRP A 36 -13.00 15.03 -8.54
CA TRP A 36 -11.79 15.05 -9.36
C TRP A 36 -10.93 16.30 -9.15
N ALA A 37 -11.41 17.30 -8.41
CA ALA A 37 -10.63 18.45 -7.95
C ALA A 37 -10.17 18.29 -6.50
N ASP A 38 -10.61 17.25 -5.79
CA ASP A 38 -10.19 16.95 -4.41
C ASP A 38 -8.84 16.23 -4.46
N ILE A 39 -7.78 16.95 -4.13
CA ILE A 39 -6.40 16.48 -4.25
C ILE A 39 -6.16 15.24 -3.38
N ASP A 40 -6.67 15.22 -2.15
CA ASP A 40 -6.42 14.11 -1.24
C ASP A 40 -7.05 12.82 -1.76
N LYS A 41 -8.31 12.89 -2.23
CA LYS A 41 -8.99 11.74 -2.84
C LYS A 41 -8.32 11.28 -4.13
N VAL A 42 -7.94 12.22 -4.99
CA VAL A 42 -7.27 11.91 -6.25
C VAL A 42 -5.91 11.25 -6.01
N VAL A 43 -5.13 11.74 -5.05
CA VAL A 43 -3.85 11.12 -4.66
C VAL A 43 -4.08 9.72 -4.11
N ASP A 44 -5.10 9.53 -3.27
CA ASP A 44 -5.42 8.22 -2.70
C ASP A 44 -5.77 7.18 -3.76
N GLU A 45 -6.56 7.54 -4.77
CA GLU A 45 -6.90 6.65 -5.88
C GLU A 45 -5.72 6.46 -6.85
N LEU A 46 -4.98 7.52 -7.19
CA LEU A 46 -3.77 7.41 -8.03
C LEU A 46 -2.72 6.51 -7.39
N TRP A 47 -2.58 6.55 -6.06
CA TRP A 47 -1.64 5.71 -5.34
C TRP A 47 -1.94 4.22 -5.50
N LYS A 48 -3.19 3.83 -5.78
CA LYS A 48 -3.54 2.43 -6.05
C LYS A 48 -2.92 1.93 -7.37
N VAL A 49 -2.57 2.82 -8.29
CA VAL A 49 -1.89 2.49 -9.55
C VAL A 49 -0.41 2.20 -9.29
N ALA A 50 -0.04 0.92 -9.28
CA ALA A 50 1.31 0.46 -8.94
C ALA A 50 2.43 1.15 -9.75
N SER A 51 2.22 1.39 -11.05
CA SER A 51 3.20 2.03 -11.93
C SER A 51 3.48 3.50 -11.59
N LEU A 52 2.63 4.14 -10.79
CA LEU A 52 2.83 5.52 -10.34
C LEU A 52 3.54 5.61 -9.00
N ARG A 53 3.48 4.57 -8.14
CA ARG A 53 4.07 4.60 -6.79
C ARG A 53 5.58 4.85 -6.76
N VAL A 54 6.28 4.47 -7.83
CA VAL A 54 7.73 4.65 -7.97
C VAL A 54 8.12 6.04 -8.52
N LYS A 55 7.13 6.84 -8.92
CA LYS A 55 7.35 8.14 -9.55
C LYS A 55 7.33 9.27 -8.52
N ASP A 56 8.06 10.33 -8.83
CA ASP A 56 8.00 11.59 -8.10
C ASP A 56 6.63 12.28 -8.30
N ALA A 57 6.31 13.23 -7.42
CA ALA A 57 5.01 13.91 -7.44
C ALA A 57 4.73 14.65 -8.74
N LYS A 58 5.75 15.25 -9.36
CA LYS A 58 5.61 15.98 -10.64
C LYS A 58 5.27 15.02 -11.77
N SER A 59 5.94 13.86 -11.83
CA SER A 59 5.64 12.81 -12.79
C SER A 59 4.23 12.21 -12.59
N ALA A 60 3.79 12.03 -11.34
CA ALA A 60 2.43 11.56 -11.02
C ALA A 60 1.36 12.59 -11.42
N ASN A 61 1.56 13.88 -11.10
CA ASN A 61 0.67 14.97 -11.53
C ASN A 61 0.63 15.08 -13.06
N GLY A 62 1.77 14.93 -13.74
CA GLY A 62 1.83 14.90 -15.20
C GLY A 62 1.00 13.77 -15.82
N ALA A 63 1.04 12.57 -15.21
CA ALA A 63 0.22 11.44 -15.63
C ALA A 63 -1.29 11.69 -15.41
N LEU A 64 -1.66 12.32 -14.29
CA LEU A 64 -3.04 12.73 -14.03
C LEU A 64 -3.53 13.71 -15.10
N VAL A 65 -2.79 14.79 -15.34
CA VAL A 65 -3.13 15.81 -16.35
C VAL A 65 -3.26 15.20 -17.75
N SER A 66 -2.34 14.30 -18.11
CA SER A 66 -2.41 13.57 -19.39
C SER A 66 -3.67 12.70 -19.47
N SER A 67 -4.06 12.04 -18.38
CA SER A 67 -5.25 11.21 -18.33
C SER A 67 -6.54 12.05 -18.46
N ILE A 68 -6.62 13.20 -17.78
CA ILE A 68 -7.74 14.15 -17.92
C ILE A 68 -7.85 14.63 -19.37
N ASN A 69 -6.72 14.92 -20.02
CA ASN A 69 -6.71 15.30 -21.43
C ASN A 69 -7.21 14.17 -22.33
N ASN A 70 -6.86 12.91 -22.04
CA ASN A 70 -7.38 11.76 -22.77
C ASN A 70 -8.89 11.61 -22.62
N VAL A 71 -9.46 11.86 -21.44
CA VAL A 71 -10.93 11.90 -21.26
C VAL A 71 -11.55 12.94 -22.21
N ALA A 72 -11.03 14.16 -22.21
CA ALA A 72 -11.53 15.23 -23.07
C ALA A 72 -11.41 14.92 -24.57
N LEU A 73 -10.35 14.21 -24.98
CA LEU A 73 -10.13 13.82 -26.37
C LEU A 73 -11.00 12.66 -26.84
N ASN A 74 -11.41 11.75 -25.94
CA ASN A 74 -12.30 10.65 -26.31
C ASN A 74 -13.78 11.05 -26.23
N GLN A 75 -14.12 12.02 -25.37
CA GLN A 75 -15.50 12.48 -25.15
C GLN A 75 -15.79 13.84 -25.85
N LYS A 76 -15.23 14.06 -27.05
CA LYS A 76 -15.28 15.36 -27.76
C LYS A 76 -16.69 15.92 -27.99
N ASN A 77 -17.69 15.05 -28.11
CA ASN A 77 -19.07 15.43 -28.36
C ASN A 77 -19.79 15.89 -27.08
N TRP A 78 -19.22 15.66 -25.91
CA TRP A 78 -19.81 16.04 -24.63
C TRP A 78 -19.19 17.33 -24.09
N PHE A 79 -19.75 18.47 -24.53
CA PHE A 79 -19.20 19.79 -24.23
C PHE A 79 -19.00 20.07 -22.74
N GLN A 80 -19.96 19.72 -21.88
CA GLN A 80 -19.87 19.96 -20.43
C GLN A 80 -18.66 19.24 -19.82
N LEU A 81 -18.47 17.97 -20.17
CA LEU A 81 -17.34 17.17 -19.70
C LEU A 81 -16.01 17.72 -20.23
N VAL A 82 -15.93 18.05 -21.52
CA VAL A 82 -14.72 18.62 -22.13
C VAL A 82 -14.34 19.95 -21.47
N SER A 83 -15.33 20.83 -21.23
CA SER A 83 -15.13 22.10 -20.54
C SER A 83 -14.58 21.88 -19.13
N TYR A 84 -15.17 20.94 -18.39
CA TYR A 84 -14.72 20.60 -17.04
C TYR A 84 -13.30 20.03 -17.01
N CYS A 85 -12.97 19.09 -17.91
CA CYS A 85 -11.63 18.54 -18.03
C CYS A 85 -10.58 19.63 -18.32
N ARG A 86 -10.91 20.62 -19.17
CA ARG A 86 -10.00 21.76 -19.43
C ARG A 86 -9.77 22.61 -18.18
N GLN A 87 -10.80 22.85 -17.38
CA GLN A 87 -10.67 23.55 -16.10
C GLN A 87 -9.82 22.77 -15.10
N LEU A 88 -10.00 21.45 -15.01
CA LEU A 88 -9.17 20.58 -14.17
C LEU A 88 -7.70 20.61 -14.60
N ILE A 89 -7.42 20.51 -15.90
CA ILE A 89 -6.04 20.61 -16.43
C ILE A 89 -5.42 21.95 -16.04
N ALA A 90 -6.15 23.06 -16.17
CA ALA A 90 -5.66 24.36 -15.75
C ALA A 90 -5.41 24.40 -14.24
N HIS A 91 -6.34 23.87 -13.44
CA HIS A 91 -6.24 23.82 -11.98
C HIS A 91 -4.99 23.07 -11.51
N TYR A 92 -4.74 21.85 -12.00
CA TYR A 92 -3.57 21.05 -11.61
C TYR A 92 -2.23 21.62 -12.09
N LYS A 93 -2.25 22.58 -13.01
CA LYS A 93 -1.06 23.33 -13.47
C LYS A 93 -0.84 24.63 -12.68
N LEU A 94 -1.79 25.07 -11.86
CA LEU A 94 -1.59 26.22 -10.99
C LEU A 94 -0.60 25.86 -9.87
N LYS A 95 0.16 26.87 -9.43
CA LYS A 95 1.21 26.71 -8.42
C LYS A 95 0.66 26.12 -7.11
N GLU A 96 -0.42 26.68 -6.58
CA GLU A 96 -1.01 26.26 -5.30
C GLU A 96 -1.51 24.80 -5.32
N PRO A 97 -2.41 24.37 -6.23
CA PRO A 97 -2.79 22.96 -6.36
C PRO A 97 -1.62 22.02 -6.63
N SER A 98 -0.62 22.45 -7.42
CA SER A 98 0.56 21.62 -7.67
C SER A 98 1.37 21.38 -6.39
N VAL A 99 1.53 22.41 -5.53
CA VAL A 99 2.20 22.28 -4.23
C VAL A 99 1.39 21.41 -3.28
N ALA A 100 0.07 21.58 -3.24
CA ALA A 100 -0.81 20.74 -2.42
C ALA A 100 -0.77 19.27 -2.86
N PHE A 101 -0.77 19.02 -4.17
CA PHE A 101 -0.61 17.67 -4.74
C PHE A 101 0.73 17.06 -4.34
N GLU A 102 1.83 17.82 -4.44
CA GLU A 102 3.15 17.36 -4.03
C GLU A 102 3.20 16.98 -2.55
N ALA A 103 2.66 17.83 -1.67
CA ALA A 103 2.59 17.56 -0.24
C ALA A 103 1.77 16.28 0.06
N ALA A 104 0.59 16.13 -0.54
CA ALA A 104 -0.26 14.95 -0.38
C ALA A 104 0.43 13.67 -0.90
N TRP A 105 1.11 13.75 -2.05
CA TRP A 105 1.85 12.63 -2.63
C TRP A 105 3.01 12.18 -1.74
N VAL A 106 3.82 13.13 -1.26
CA VAL A 106 4.94 12.86 -0.34
C VAL A 106 4.43 12.24 0.96
N LEU A 107 3.35 12.78 1.52
CA LEU A 107 2.72 12.23 2.72
C LEU A 107 2.25 10.79 2.50
N LYS A 108 1.63 10.49 1.35
CA LYS A 108 1.19 9.13 1.01
C LYS A 108 2.38 8.16 0.90
N MET A 109 3.46 8.60 0.26
CA MET A 109 4.70 7.83 0.17
C MET A 109 5.31 7.56 1.54
N GLN A 110 5.37 8.57 2.42
CA GLN A 110 5.90 8.41 3.78
C GLN A 110 5.05 7.45 4.61
N LYS A 111 3.72 7.54 4.53
CA LYS A 111 2.79 6.59 5.19
C LYS A 111 3.04 5.15 4.73
N GLN A 112 3.20 4.93 3.43
CA GLN A 112 3.49 3.59 2.90
C GLN A 112 4.84 3.07 3.41
N LYS A 113 5.90 3.90 3.39
CA LYS A 113 7.21 3.53 3.93
C LYS A 113 7.14 3.14 5.41
N ALA A 114 6.36 3.87 6.21
CA ALA A 114 6.16 3.56 7.62
C ALA A 114 5.46 2.21 7.81
N LEU A 115 4.44 1.90 7.01
CA LEU A 115 3.76 0.61 7.02
C LEU A 115 4.71 -0.53 6.63
N ASP A 116 5.51 -0.34 5.56
CA ASP A 116 6.46 -1.36 5.09
C ASP A 116 7.56 -1.63 6.12
N MET A 117 8.11 -0.58 6.75
CA MET A 117 9.07 -0.72 7.85
C MET A 117 8.44 -1.42 9.06
N GLY A 118 7.20 -1.08 9.41
CA GLY A 118 6.45 -1.74 10.49
C GLY A 118 6.27 -3.24 10.22
N ALA A 119 5.87 -3.60 8.99
CA ALA A 119 5.71 -4.99 8.58
C ALA A 119 7.05 -5.76 8.62
N MET A 120 8.13 -5.17 8.10
CA MET A 120 9.47 -5.77 8.18
C MET A 120 9.92 -6.00 9.62
N ASN A 121 9.71 -5.02 10.49
CA ASN A 121 10.07 -5.13 11.90
C ASN A 121 9.24 -6.20 12.61
N GLY A 122 7.94 -6.29 12.31
CA GLY A 122 7.08 -7.37 12.80
C GLY A 122 7.58 -8.75 12.39
N VAL A 123 7.90 -8.95 11.10
CA VAL A 123 8.45 -10.22 10.60
C VAL A 123 9.78 -10.57 11.28
N LYS A 124 10.69 -9.61 11.44
CA LYS A 124 11.97 -9.81 12.15
C LYS A 124 11.76 -10.20 13.61
N LEU A 125 10.81 -9.55 14.31
CA LEU A 125 10.48 -9.90 15.69
C LEU A 125 9.90 -11.31 15.78
N SER A 126 9.00 -11.69 14.88
CA SER A 126 8.47 -13.07 14.82
C SER A 126 9.57 -14.10 14.56
N GLN A 127 10.52 -13.82 13.67
CA GLN A 127 11.67 -14.69 13.40
C GLN A 127 12.62 -14.79 14.61
N LEU A 128 12.88 -13.67 15.30
CA LEU A 128 13.69 -13.67 16.52
C LEU A 128 13.02 -14.48 17.63
N GLY A 129 11.71 -14.30 17.82
CA GLY A 129 10.92 -15.09 18.78
C GLY A 129 10.94 -16.59 18.45
N ALA A 130 10.75 -16.96 17.19
CA ALA A 130 10.82 -18.35 16.75
C ALA A 130 12.22 -18.95 16.98
N LYS A 131 13.29 -18.19 16.72
CA LYS A 131 14.67 -18.63 16.96
C LYS A 131 14.97 -18.78 18.45
N GLN A 132 14.46 -17.90 19.30
CA GLN A 132 14.64 -17.98 20.74
C GLN A 132 13.87 -19.18 21.32
N PHE A 133 12.61 -19.38 20.91
CA PHE A 133 11.82 -20.55 21.29
C PHE A 133 12.49 -21.86 20.86
N GLY A 134 13.01 -21.93 19.63
CA GLY A 134 13.76 -23.10 19.16
C GLY A 134 14.96 -23.43 20.06
N LYS A 135 15.75 -22.41 20.43
CA LYS A 135 16.88 -22.60 21.37
C LYS A 135 16.45 -23.05 22.76
N GLU A 136 15.33 -22.53 23.27
CA GLU A 136 14.79 -22.96 24.57
C GLU A 136 14.34 -24.42 24.52
N VAL A 137 13.71 -24.86 23.43
CA VAL A 137 13.35 -26.27 23.22
C VAL A 137 14.57 -27.16 23.10
N ASP A 138 15.58 -26.75 22.31
CA ASP A 138 16.82 -27.52 22.16
C ASP A 138 17.54 -27.69 23.50
N ASN A 139 17.63 -26.64 24.31
CA ASN A 139 18.23 -26.71 25.65
C ASN A 139 17.46 -27.67 26.58
N LEU A 140 16.11 -27.66 26.54
CA LEU A 140 15.28 -28.56 27.35
C LEU A 140 15.46 -30.03 26.94
N LEU A 141 15.67 -30.30 25.65
CA LEU A 141 15.95 -31.66 25.17
C LEU A 141 17.33 -32.13 25.63
N ASP A 142 18.36 -31.27 25.50
CA ASP A 142 19.72 -31.58 25.96
C ASP A 142 19.81 -31.84 27.47
N ASP A 143 18.98 -31.16 28.27
CA ASP A 143 18.91 -31.38 29.72
C ASP A 143 18.17 -32.68 30.07
N ALA A 144 17.10 -33.03 29.35
CA ALA A 144 16.37 -34.29 29.52
C ALA A 144 17.21 -35.52 29.17
N ASP A 145 18.07 -35.43 28.16
CA ASP A 145 18.98 -36.51 27.76
C ASP A 145 20.12 -36.73 28.79
N LYS A 146 20.48 -35.69 29.57
CA LYS A 146 21.47 -35.80 30.64
C LYS A 146 20.88 -36.41 31.91
N GLU A 147 19.60 -36.19 32.20
CA GLU A 147 18.94 -36.70 33.41
C GLU A 147 18.68 -38.23 33.36
N ASN A 148 18.73 -38.84 32.16
CA ASN A 148 18.62 -40.30 31.97
C ASN A 148 19.95 -41.07 32.06
N CYS A 149 21.06 -40.43 32.44
CA CYS A 149 22.33 -41.08 32.69
C CYS A 149 22.63 -41.21 34.20
N TYR A 150 21.79 -41.95 34.93
CA TYR A 150 22.20 -42.55 36.20
C TYR A 150 22.52 -44.04 35.99
N PRO A 151 23.71 -44.52 36.38
CA PRO A 151 24.05 -45.93 36.28
C PRO A 151 23.16 -46.73 37.23
N SER A 152 22.48 -47.74 36.71
CA SER A 152 21.71 -48.69 37.51
C SER A 152 22.61 -49.28 38.61
N GLU A 153 22.20 -49.10 39.87
CA GLU A 153 22.82 -49.75 41.02
C GLU A 153 22.85 -51.26 40.81
N SER A 154 24.05 -51.83 40.76
CA SER A 154 24.27 -53.26 40.95
C SER A 154 24.27 -53.54 42.45
N THR A 155 23.09 -53.79 43.01
CA THR A 155 22.97 -54.41 44.34
C THR A 155 23.28 -55.90 44.21
N GLY A 156 24.57 -56.24 44.15
CA GLY A 156 25.06 -57.61 44.24
C GLY A 156 25.05 -58.06 45.69
N ALA A 157 24.04 -58.82 46.09
CA ALA A 157 24.03 -59.59 47.32
C ALA A 157 25.07 -60.72 47.24
N THR A 158 25.97 -60.84 48.22
CA THR A 158 26.67 -62.10 48.49
C THR A 158 26.98 -62.22 49.98
N THR A 159 26.15 -63.00 50.65
CA THR A 159 26.47 -63.76 51.87
C THR A 159 27.59 -64.76 51.57
N THR A 160 28.55 -64.93 52.48
CA THR A 160 28.79 -66.16 53.29
C THR A 160 30.20 -66.09 53.90
N ALA A 161 30.30 -66.21 55.23
CA ALA A 161 31.53 -66.47 55.96
C ALA A 161 31.33 -67.77 56.76
N GLU A 162 32.21 -68.75 56.52
CA GLU A 162 32.53 -69.95 57.33
C GLU A 162 33.68 -70.63 56.54
N GLN A 163 34.84 -71.02 57.07
CA GLN A 163 35.29 -71.34 58.43
C GLN A 163 36.68 -70.77 58.71
#